data_AF-A0A5K0ZXM4-F1
#
_entry.id   AF-A0A5K0ZXM4-F1
#
_cell.length_a   1.000
_cell.length_b   1.000
_cell.length_c   1.000
_cell.angle_alpha   90.00
_cell.angle_beta   90.00
_cell.angle_gamma   90.00
#
_symmetry.space_group_name_H-M   'P 1'
#
loop_
_entity.id
_entity.type
_entity.pdbx_description
1 polymer ?
#
loop_
_entity_poly.entity_id
_entity_poly.type
_entity_poly.pdbx_seq_one_letter_code
_entity_poly.pdbx_strand_id
1 'polypeptide(L)'
;GNKIQGILLNSREESKAKLSTEAFELMSEIRILFINLANFSYCEFQHLPASLKWLEWKGCPLPTLPLESKFKSIVVLNLSRSFISQLWTETPTWSSSIPRKE
;
A
#
# COMPACT_ATOMS: atom_id res chain seq x y z
N GLY A 1 -4.00 23.44 -14.14
CA GLY A 1 -2.61 22.94 -14.06
C GLY A 1 -2.63 21.43 -14.16
N ASN A 2 -1.65 20.83 -14.84
CA ASN A 2 -1.57 19.39 -15.03
C ASN A 2 -1.20 18.72 -13.69
N LYS A 3 -2.14 17.97 -13.11
CA LYS A 3 -1.94 17.24 -11.86
C LYS A 3 -1.42 15.84 -12.17
N ILE A 4 -0.40 15.39 -11.44
CA ILE A 4 0.09 14.01 -11.53
C ILE A 4 -0.95 13.09 -10.89
N GLN A 5 -1.38 12.05 -11.61
CA GLN A 5 -2.39 11.11 -11.16
C GLN A 5 -1.92 9.66 -11.16
N GLY A 6 -0.78 9.37 -11.77
CA GLY A 6 -0.24 8.02 -11.92
C GLY A 6 1.24 7.97 -11.60
N ILE A 7 1.65 6.94 -10.87
CA ILE A 7 3.06 6.63 -10.60
C ILE A 7 3.34 5.19 -11.01
N LEU A 8 4.41 5.00 -11.77
CA LEU A 8 5.00 3.70 -12.06
C LEU A 8 6.36 3.60 -11.36
N LEU A 9 6.45 2.70 -10.40
CA LEU A 9 7.71 2.28 -9.78
C LEU A 9 8.18 1.02 -10.48
N ASN A 10 9.28 1.12 -11.23
CA ASN A 10 9.87 0.01 -11.95
C ASN A 10 11.35 -0.10 -11.56
N SER A 11 11.75 -1.22 -10.98
CA SER A 11 13.16 -1.53 -10.71
C SER A 11 13.51 -2.87 -11.35
N ARG A 12 14.64 -2.93 -12.07
CA ARG A 12 15.08 -4.15 -12.78
C ARG A 12 16.12 -4.96 -12.02
N GLU A 13 16.77 -4.35 -11.04
CA GLU A 13 17.84 -4.98 -10.25
C GLU A 13 17.42 -5.15 -8.79
N GLU A 14 18.06 -6.11 -8.11
CA GLU A 14 17.96 -6.26 -6.66
C GLU A 14 18.43 -4.98 -5.98
N SER A 15 17.45 -4.17 -5.61
CA SER A 15 17.69 -2.88 -5.00
C SER A 15 17.70 -3.09 -3.49
N LYS A 16 18.79 -2.67 -2.84
CA LYS A 16 18.82 -2.50 -1.39
C LYS A 16 17.95 -1.32 -0.92
N ALA A 17 17.25 -0.65 -1.83
CA ALA A 17 16.35 0.43 -1.47
C ALA A 17 15.16 -0.09 -0.66
N LYS A 18 14.81 0.71 0.34
CA LYS A 18 13.58 0.56 1.10
C LYS A 18 12.47 1.31 0.38
N LEU A 19 11.33 0.64 0.16
CA LEU A 19 10.11 1.34 -0.22
C LEU A 19 9.42 1.86 1.04
N SER A 20 9.41 3.19 1.22
CA SER A 20 8.54 3.86 2.18
C SER A 20 7.35 4.47 1.44
N THR A 21 6.17 4.37 2.05
CA THR A 21 4.93 4.91 1.51
C THR A 21 4.49 6.21 2.17
N GLU A 22 5.23 6.74 3.15
CA GLU A 22 4.86 7.96 3.89
C GLU A 22 4.58 9.15 2.97
N ALA A 23 5.40 9.33 1.92
CA ALA A 23 5.22 10.39 0.95
C ALA A 23 3.87 10.31 0.20
N PHE A 24 3.30 9.10 0.07
CA PHE A 24 2.03 8.90 -0.63
C PHE A 24 0.82 9.42 0.13
N GLU A 25 0.91 9.59 1.46
CA GLU A 25 -0.16 10.20 2.25
C GLU A 25 -0.44 11.64 1.83
N LEU A 26 0.60 12.37 1.43
CA LEU A 26 0.50 13.77 0.99
C LEU A 26 0.08 13.90 -0.48
N MET A 27 0.13 12.81 -1.25
CA MET A 27 -0.14 12.80 -2.70
C MET A 27 -1.63 12.57 -3.01
N SER A 28 -2.48 13.49 -2.56
CA SER A 28 -3.95 13.36 -2.60
C SER A 28 -4.58 13.26 -3.99
N GLU A 29 -3.83 13.46 -5.07
CA GLU A 29 -4.32 13.40 -6.45
C GLU A 29 -3.95 12.09 -7.18
N ILE A 30 -3.12 11.24 -6.56
CA ILE A 30 -2.67 9.98 -7.15
C ILE A 30 -3.81 8.95 -7.12
N ARG A 31 -4.20 8.49 -8.31
CA ARG A 31 -5.27 7.51 -8.54
C ARG A 31 -4.73 6.16 -8.99
N ILE A 32 -3.53 6.12 -9.57
CA ILE A 32 -2.94 4.91 -10.14
C ILE A 32 -1.53 4.72 -9.57
N LEU A 33 -1.27 3.55 -8.99
CA LEU A 33 0.04 3.15 -8.51
C LEU A 33 0.39 1.77 -9.04
N PHE A 34 1.43 1.72 -9.86
CA PHE A 34 1.99 0.49 -10.40
C PHE A 34 3.37 0.24 -9.78
N ILE A 35 3.55 -0.93 -9.18
CA ILE A 35 4.80 -1.37 -8.55
C ILE A 35 5.23 -2.66 -9.25
N ASN A 36 6.16 -2.52 -10.20
CA ASN A 36 6.64 -3.60 -11.04
C ASN A 36 8.04 -4.06 -10.64
N LEU A 37 8.16 -5.36 -10.36
CA LEU A 37 9.44 -6.10 -10.19
C LEU A 37 10.44 -5.47 -9.22
N ALA A 38 9.96 -4.60 -8.33
CA ALA A 38 10.81 -3.98 -7.35
C ALA A 38 11.05 -4.97 -6.22
N ASN A 39 12.16 -5.68 -6.32
CA ASN A 39 12.69 -6.54 -5.28
C ASN A 39 13.27 -5.65 -4.17
N PHE A 40 12.37 -4.95 -3.46
CA PHE A 40 12.75 -4.15 -2.30
C PHE A 40 13.16 -5.10 -1.18
N SER A 41 14.37 -4.92 -0.63
CA SER A 41 14.82 -5.74 0.50
C SER A 41 13.93 -5.58 1.73
N TYR A 42 13.24 -4.43 1.82
CA TYR A 42 12.32 -4.11 2.89
C TYR A 42 11.25 -3.12 2.41
N CYS A 43 10.01 -3.31 2.85
CA CYS A 43 8.87 -2.51 2.41
C CYS A 43 7.99 -2.10 3.60
N GLU A 44 7.85 -0.79 3.81
CA GLU A 44 6.92 -0.18 4.75
C GLU A 44 5.70 0.37 3.99
N PHE A 45 4.76 -0.53 3.73
CA PHE A 45 3.51 -0.22 3.05
C PHE A 45 2.38 -0.04 4.07
N GLN A 46 2.20 1.20 4.54
CA GLN A 46 1.17 1.55 5.53
C GLN A 46 0.31 2.74 5.07
N HIS A 47 0.86 3.59 4.20
CA HIS A 47 0.23 4.83 3.76
C HIS A 47 -0.15 4.71 2.28
N LEU A 48 -1.42 4.92 1.98
CA LEU A 48 -1.92 4.94 0.62
C LEU A 48 -2.50 6.32 0.33
N PRO A 49 -2.36 6.84 -0.90
CA PRO A 49 -3.08 8.05 -1.30
C PRO A 49 -4.57 7.83 -1.10
N ALA A 50 -5.25 8.77 -0.43
CA ALA A 50 -6.69 8.64 -0.15
C ALA A 50 -7.54 8.48 -1.44
N SER A 51 -7.08 9.06 -2.55
CA SER A 51 -7.75 9.00 -3.85
C SER A 51 -7.35 7.80 -4.72
N LEU A 52 -6.50 6.89 -4.22
CA LEU A 52 -6.02 5.75 -4.99
C LEU A 52 -7.18 4.87 -5.45
N LYS A 53 -7.25 4.61 -6.76
CA LYS A 53 -8.29 3.80 -7.41
C LYS A 53 -7.74 2.49 -7.95
N TRP A 54 -6.49 2.48 -8.39
CA TRP A 54 -5.86 1.31 -8.98
C TRP A 54 -4.50 1.06 -8.32
N LEU A 55 -4.35 -0.12 -7.72
CA LEU A 55 -3.07 -0.66 -7.28
C LEU A 55 -2.71 -1.92 -8.09
N GLU A 56 -1.62 -1.84 -8.86
CA GLU A 56 -0.97 -3.02 -9.43
C GLU A 56 0.35 -3.27 -8.72
N TRP A 57 0.46 -4.41 -8.04
CA TRP A 57 1.67 -4.80 -7.32
C TRP A 57 1.91 -6.30 -7.44
N LYS A 58 2.34 -6.70 -8.64
CA LYS A 58 2.67 -8.09 -8.94
C LYS A 58 3.94 -8.49 -8.20
N GLY A 59 3.94 -9.66 -7.58
CA GLY A 59 5.11 -10.09 -6.81
C GLY A 59 5.26 -9.41 -5.45
N CYS A 60 4.20 -8.81 -4.89
CA CYS A 60 4.27 -8.14 -3.59
C CYS A 60 4.92 -9.06 -2.53
N PRO A 61 6.02 -8.63 -1.88
CA PRO A 61 6.77 -9.45 -0.93
C PRO A 61 6.12 -9.53 0.45
N LEU A 62 5.07 -8.76 0.70
CA LEU A 62 4.42 -8.70 2.00
C LEU A 62 3.59 -9.98 2.23
N PRO A 63 3.65 -10.56 3.44
CA PRO A 63 2.82 -11.72 3.80
C PRO A 63 1.36 -11.32 4.05
N THR A 64 1.10 -10.04 4.32
CA THR A 64 -0.21 -9.44 4.60
C THR A 64 -0.20 -7.94 4.28
N LEU A 65 -1.39 -7.36 4.04
CA LEU A 65 -1.55 -5.92 3.84
C LEU A 65 -1.97 -5.22 5.14
N PRO A 66 -1.73 -3.90 5.24
CA PRO A 66 -2.28 -3.10 6.34
C PRO A 66 -3.82 -3.10 6.28
N LEU A 67 -4.47 -2.58 7.32
CA LEU A 67 -5.93 -2.55 7.49
C LEU A 67 -6.74 -2.37 6.19
N GLU A 68 -7.85 -3.13 6.09
CA GLU A 68 -8.86 -3.00 5.04
C GLU A 68 -9.31 -1.53 4.82
N SER A 69 -9.40 -0.75 5.91
CA SER A 69 -9.84 0.65 5.85
C SER A 69 -8.98 1.54 4.95
N LYS A 70 -7.70 1.19 4.73
CA LYS A 70 -6.79 1.91 3.83
C LYS A 70 -7.06 1.65 2.35
N PHE A 71 -7.86 0.63 2.02
CA PHE A 71 -8.12 0.20 0.65
C PHE A 71 -9.55 0.52 0.16
N LYS A 72 -10.36 1.23 0.96
CA LYS A 72 -11.78 1.52 0.66
C LYS A 72 -12.03 2.22 -0.68
N SER A 73 -11.08 3.02 -1.16
CA SER A 73 -11.23 3.77 -2.42
C SER A 73 -10.80 2.98 -3.66
N ILE A 74 -10.14 1.83 -3.50
CA ILE A 74 -9.56 1.03 -4.58
C ILE A 74 -10.66 0.24 -5.29
N VAL A 75 -10.70 0.37 -6.62
CA VAL A 75 -11.58 -0.38 -7.52
C VAL A 75 -10.85 -1.46 -8.29
N VAL A 76 -9.54 -1.33 -8.48
CA VAL A 76 -8.70 -2.36 -9.12
C VAL A 76 -7.52 -2.69 -8.21
N LEU A 77 -7.47 -3.95 -7.77
CA LEU A 77 -6.39 -4.49 -6.95
C LEU A 77 -5.80 -5.72 -7.62
N ASN A 78 -4.59 -5.60 -8.15
CA ASN A 78 -3.86 -6.70 -8.77
C ASN A 78 -2.64 -7.07 -7.93
N LEU A 79 -2.76 -8.15 -7.16
CA LEU A 79 -1.72 -8.70 -6.28
C LEU A 79 -1.23 -10.07 -6.77
N SER A 80 -1.35 -10.34 -8.08
CA SER A 80 -0.95 -11.63 -8.64
C SER A 80 0.51 -11.95 -8.35
N ARG A 81 0.79 -13.23 -8.09
CA ARG A 81 2.14 -13.75 -7.74
C ARG A 81 2.73 -13.15 -6.46
N SER A 82 1.91 -12.61 -5.56
CA SER A 82 2.36 -12.10 -4.26
C SER A 82 2.61 -13.24 -3.25
N PHE A 83 3.29 -12.90 -2.16
CA PHE A 83 3.51 -13.77 -0.99
C PHE A 83 2.42 -13.63 0.07
N ILE A 84 1.30 -12.98 -0.27
CA ILE A 84 0.20 -12.72 0.66
C ILE A 84 -0.48 -14.05 1.03
N SER A 85 -0.46 -14.37 2.32
CA SER A 85 -1.15 -15.53 2.90
C SER A 85 -2.43 -15.14 3.63
N GLN A 86 -2.49 -13.91 4.14
CA GLN A 86 -3.65 -13.30 4.79
C GLN A 86 -3.80 -11.88 4.27
N LEU A 87 -5.03 -11.48 3.89
CA LEU A 87 -5.20 -10.20 3.20
C LEU A 87 -4.97 -8.99 4.12
N TRP A 88 -5.56 -8.99 5.31
CA TRP A 88 -5.48 -7.86 6.24
C TRP A 88 -4.92 -8.32 7.59
N THR A 89 -4.13 -7.49 8.24
CA THR A 89 -3.79 -7.66 9.66
C THR A 89 -5.02 -7.38 10.52
N GLU A 90 -5.40 -8.33 11.38
CA GLU A 90 -6.47 -8.13 12.35
C GLU A 90 -6.07 -7.02 13.33
N THR A 91 -6.98 -6.10 13.62
CA THR A 91 -6.79 -5.16 14.73
C THR A 91 -6.93 -5.91 16.05
N PRO A 92 -6.01 -5.76 17.01
CA PRO A 92 -6.23 -6.26 18.36
C PRO A 92 -7.52 -5.65 18.92
N THR A 93 -8.53 -6.49 19.20
CA THR A 93 -9.87 -6.08 19.63
C THR A 93 -9.90 -5.34 20.99
N TRP A 94 -8.79 -5.34 21.73
CA TRP A 94 -8.66 -4.62 23.00
C TRP A 94 -8.58 -3.09 22.85
N SER A 95 -8.15 -2.56 21.69
CA SER A 95 -8.05 -1.09 21.51
C SER A 95 -9.40 -0.37 21.41
N SER A 96 -10.49 -1.10 21.13
CA SER A 96 -11.86 -0.56 21.15
C SER A 96 -12.51 -0.54 22.55
N SER A 97 -11.87 -1.13 23.55
CA SER A 97 -12.44 -1.31 24.89
C SER A 97 -11.98 -0.28 25.93
N ILE A 98 -11.19 0.74 25.55
CA ILE A 98 -10.80 1.80 26.50
C ILE A 98 -11.98 2.78 26.62
N PRO A 99 -12.71 2.82 27.75
CA PRO A 99 -13.70 3.86 27.98
C PRO A 99 -12.96 5.20 28.06
N ARG A 100 -13.43 6.23 27.35
CA ARG A 100 -12.94 7.59 27.59
C ARG A 100 -13.22 7.90 29.05
N LYS A 101 -12.17 8.15 29.83
CA LYS A 101 -12.32 8.75 31.16
C LYS A 101 -12.92 10.14 30.94
N GLU A 102 -14.14 10.33 31.42
CA GLU A 102 -14.69 11.65 31.73
C GLU A 102 -13.90 12.28 32.88
#